data_AF-A0A1F7LMJ5-F1
#
_entry.id   AF-A0A1F7LMJ5-F1
#
_cell.length_a   1.000
_cell.length_b   1.000
_cell.length_c   1.000
_cell.angle_alpha   90.00
_cell.angle_beta   90.00
_cell.angle_gamma   90.00
#
_symmetry.space_group_name_H-M   'P 1'
#
loop_
_entity.id
_entity.type
_entity.pdbx_description
1 polymer ?
#
loop_
_entity_poly.entity_id
_entity_poly.type
_entity_poly.pdbx_seq_one_letter_code
_entity_poly.pdbx_strand_id
1 'polypeptide(L)'
;MAMTPRLRRYLELERLMLILDEEGDRGADALRDLMDPIWYSLSEEERRILDERTIGRIKSVEEIRVPAGPGLFGPAPGPVPHRALPEKPIRGWASAA
;
A
#
# COMPACT_ATOMS: atom_id res chain seq x y z
N MET A 1 -11.22 14.30 7.12
CA MET A 1 -10.61 15.51 6.54
C MET A 1 -10.49 15.33 5.03
N ALA A 2 -10.68 16.39 4.24
CA ALA A 2 -10.72 16.27 2.79
C ALA A 2 -9.31 16.17 2.20
N MET A 3 -9.04 15.08 1.51
CA MET A 3 -7.78 14.81 0.82
C MET A 3 -7.62 15.82 -0.33
N THR A 4 -6.68 16.75 -0.22
CA THR A 4 -6.49 17.78 -1.25
C THR A 4 -5.98 17.16 -2.55
N PRO A 5 -6.26 17.76 -3.71
CA PRO A 5 -5.75 17.25 -4.99
C PRO A 5 -4.21 17.20 -5.04
N ARG A 6 -3.54 18.10 -4.32
CA ARG A 6 -2.08 18.16 -4.24
C ARG A 6 -1.51 17.03 -3.38
N LEU A 7 -2.10 16.82 -2.19
CA LEU A 7 -1.74 15.71 -1.31
C LEU A 7 -1.91 14.37 -2.01
N ARG A 8 -3.00 14.20 -2.78
CA ARG A 8 -3.21 12.98 -3.58
C ARG A 8 -2.09 12.76 -4.60
N ARG A 9 -1.68 13.81 -5.33
CA ARG A 9 -0.58 13.71 -6.30
C ARG A 9 0.73 13.33 -5.61
N TYR A 10 1.03 13.93 -4.46
CA TYR A 10 2.21 13.59 -3.68
C TYR A 10 2.23 12.10 -3.30
N LEU A 11 1.11 11.56 -2.83
CA LEU A 11 0.97 10.15 -2.45
C LEU A 11 1.15 9.18 -3.63
N GLU A 12 0.60 9.50 -4.81
CA GLU A 12 0.79 8.66 -5.99
C GLU A 12 2.24 8.65 -6.46
N LEU A 13 2.93 9.80 -6.41
CA LEU A 13 4.35 9.88 -6.73
C LEU A 13 5.21 9.12 -5.71
N GLU A 14 4.89 9.23 -4.42
CA GLU A 14 5.56 8.48 -3.36
C GLU A 14 5.41 6.97 -3.57
N ARG A 15 4.22 6.50 -3.95
CA ARG A 15 3.99 5.08 -4.26
C ARG A 15 4.85 4.60 -5.42
N LEU A 16 4.94 5.39 -6.50
CA LEU A 16 5.80 5.07 -7.65
C LEU A 16 7.28 5.07 -7.26
N MET A 17 7.71 6.03 -6.44
CA MET A 17 9.08 6.09 -5.92
C MET A 17 9.42 4.83 -5.11
N LEU A 18 8.51 4.37 -4.25
CA LEU A 18 8.71 3.14 -3.48
C LEU A 18 8.82 1.89 -4.36
N ILE A 19 8.01 1.78 -5.42
CA ILE A 19 8.09 0.67 -6.38
C ILE A 19 9.47 0.67 -7.07
N LEU A 20 9.93 1.84 -7.54
CA LEU A 20 11.25 1.97 -8.17
C LEU A 20 12.39 1.64 -7.20
N ASP A 21 12.26 2.05 -5.93
CA ASP A 21 13.24 1.77 -4.88
C ASP A 21 13.31 0.26 -4.56
N GLU A 22 12.16 -0.43 -4.51
CA GLU A 22 12.08 -1.89 -4.33
C GLU A 22 12.72 -2.65 -5.50
N GLU A 23 12.63 -2.13 -6.72
CA GLU A 23 13.26 -2.69 -7.91
C GLU A 23 14.77 -2.33 -8.02
N GLY A 24 15.26 -1.44 -7.16
CA GLY A 24 16.64 -0.94 -7.20
C GLY A 24 16.92 0.01 -8.37
N ASP A 25 15.89 0.63 -8.93
CA ASP A 25 15.99 1.56 -10.06
C ASP A 25 16.46 2.94 -9.59
N ARG A 26 17.45 3.52 -10.29
CA ARG A 26 17.98 4.87 -9.99
C ARG A 26 16.96 5.98 -10.22
N GLY A 27 15.88 5.68 -10.93
CA GLY A 27 14.72 6.54 -11.11
C GLY A 27 14.01 6.87 -9.80
N ALA A 28 14.16 6.05 -8.75
CA ALA A 28 13.64 6.37 -7.43
C ALA A 28 14.22 7.68 -6.86
N ASP A 29 15.54 7.87 -6.99
CA ASP A 29 16.22 9.07 -6.53
C ASP A 29 15.84 10.29 -7.39
N ALA A 30 15.80 10.13 -8.71
CA ALA A 30 15.36 11.19 -9.61
C ALA A 30 13.89 11.61 -9.35
N LEU A 31 13.03 10.65 -9.02
CA LEU A 31 11.64 10.92 -8.68
C LEU A 31 11.53 11.62 -7.33
N ARG A 32 12.35 11.25 -6.34
CA ARG A 32 12.44 11.94 -5.05
C ARG A 32 12.79 13.42 -5.24
N ASP A 33 13.80 13.71 -6.05
CA ASP A 33 14.21 15.10 -6.35
C ASP A 33 13.08 15.89 -7.04
N LEU A 34 12.31 15.26 -7.92
CA LEU A 34 11.16 15.89 -8.60
C LEU A 34 9.97 16.12 -7.67
N MET A 35 9.90 15.42 -6.55
CA MET A 35 8.84 15.59 -5.54
C MET A 35 9.12 16.76 -4.59
N ASP A 36 10.37 17.23 -4.47
CA ASP A 36 10.75 18.33 -3.57
C ASP A 36 9.90 19.60 -3.73
N PRO A 37 9.66 20.12 -4.95
CA PRO A 37 8.81 21.31 -5.13
C PRO A 37 7.38 21.08 -4.65
N ILE A 38 6.88 19.84 -4.78
CA ILE A 38 5.53 19.48 -4.32
C ILE A 38 5.51 19.44 -2.80
N TRP A 39 6.52 18.82 -2.17
CA TRP A 39 6.68 18.79 -0.71
C TRP A 39 6.67 20.20 -0.10
N TYR A 40 7.45 21.13 -0.65
CA TYR A 40 7.49 22.51 -0.17
C TYR A 40 6.20 23.30 -0.43
N SER A 41 5.35 22.85 -1.35
CA SER A 41 4.06 23.47 -1.64
C SER A 41 2.90 22.94 -0.78
N LEU A 42 3.17 21.95 0.08
CA LEU A 42 2.21 21.43 1.05
C LEU A 42 2.12 22.33 2.27
N SER A 43 0.92 22.45 2.83
CA SER A 43 0.70 23.10 4.12
C SER A 43 1.38 22.32 5.25
N GLU A 44 1.60 22.98 6.40
CA GLU A 44 2.13 22.32 7.59
C GLU A 44 1.23 21.17 8.06
N GLU A 45 -0.09 21.35 7.98
CA GLU A 45 -1.06 20.31 8.33
C GLU A 45 -0.95 19.09 7.38
N GLU A 46 -0.80 19.34 6.07
CA GLU A 46 -0.59 18.27 5.10
C GLU A 46 0.72 17.52 5.35
N ARG A 47 1.83 18.24 5.62
CA ARG A 47 3.12 17.61 5.95
C ARG A 47 3.04 16.81 7.24
N ARG A 48 2.35 17.32 8.26
CA ARG A 48 2.11 16.59 9.51
C ARG A 48 1.38 15.27 9.29
N ILE A 49 0.38 15.23 8.40
CA ILE A 49 -0.30 13.99 8.02
C ILE A 49 0.67 13.00 7.35
N LEU A 50 1.59 13.49 6.50
CA LEU A 50 2.61 12.66 5.87
C LEU A 50 3.65 12.13 6.88
N ASP A 51 4.05 12.95 7.84
CA ASP A 51 5.00 12.58 8.90
C ASP A 51 4.39 11.56 9.87
N GLU A 52 3.13 11.73 10.25
CA GLU A 52 2.40 10.82 11.12
C GLU A 52 2.15 9.44 10.46
N ARG A 53 2.15 9.36 9.12
CA ARG A 53 2.07 8.10 8.36
C ARG A 53 3.29 7.19 8.56
N THR A 54 4.43 7.71 9.00
CA THR A 54 5.73 7.00 8.95
C THR A 54 5.77 5.68 9.76
N ILE A 55 4.72 5.35 10.52
CA ILE A 55 4.52 4.02 11.12
C ILE A 55 3.64 3.16 10.19
N GLY A 56 4.27 2.55 9.18
CA GLY A 56 3.54 1.63 8.31
C GLY A 56 4.31 1.18 7.08
N ARG A 57 5.50 0.60 7.25
CA ARG A 57 6.00 -0.35 6.23
C ARG A 57 4.96 -1.46 6.14
N ILE A 58 4.06 -1.41 5.16
CA ILE A 58 3.22 -2.54 4.79
C ILE A 58 4.16 -3.55 4.13
N LYS A 59 4.82 -4.37 4.95
CA LYS A 59 5.71 -5.44 4.48
C LYS A 59 4.94 -6.64 3.92
N SER A 60 3.61 -6.65 4.01
CA SER A 60 2.76 -7.67 3.42
C SER A 60 1.31 -7.18 3.41
N VAL A 61 0.58 -7.49 2.33
CA VAL A 61 -0.88 -7.30 2.23
C VAL A 61 -1.64 -8.23 3.21
N GLU A 62 -0.92 -9.16 3.86
CA GLU A 62 -1.49 -10.27 4.62
C GLU A 62 -1.69 -9.98 6.12
N GLU A 63 -1.30 -8.81 6.64
CA GLU A 63 -1.48 -8.54 8.07
C GLU A 63 -2.00 -7.12 8.36
N ILE A 64 -3.13 -6.76 7.75
CA ILE A 64 -3.99 -5.71 8.32
C ILE A 64 -4.73 -6.33 9.52
N ARG A 65 -4.08 -6.38 10.68
CA ARG A 65 -4.78 -6.63 11.95
C ARG A 65 -5.41 -5.33 12.44
N VAL A 66 -6.73 -5.22 12.25
CA VAL A 66 -7.52 -4.17 12.89
C VAL A 66 -7.64 -4.49 14.38
N PRO A 67 -7.35 -3.54 15.30
CA PRO A 67 -7.58 -3.76 16.72
C PRO A 67 -9.07 -3.91 16.99
N ALA A 68 -9.46 -5.08 17.50
CA ALA A 68 -10.82 -5.35 17.94
C ALA A 68 -11.11 -4.57 19.24
N GLY A 69 -11.43 -3.28 19.10
CA GLY A 69 -12.09 -2.53 20.15
C GLY A 69 -13.55 -2.99 20.32
N PRO A 70 -14.17 -2.77 21.49
CA PRO A 70 -15.46 -3.36 21.88
C PRO A 70 -16.69 -2.95 21.02
N GLY A 71 -16.50 -2.15 19.97
CA GLY A 71 -17.55 -1.70 19.06
C GLY A 71 -17.46 -2.24 17.62
N LEU A 72 -16.43 -3.04 17.27
CA LEU A 72 -16.27 -3.59 15.92
C LEU A 72 -16.82 -5.02 15.85
N PHE A 73 -18.11 -5.13 15.51
CA PHE A 73 -18.70 -6.40 15.11
C PHE A 73 -18.32 -6.70 13.65
N GLY A 74 -17.26 -7.46 13.45
CA GLY A 74 -17.11 -8.26 12.23
C GLY A 74 -17.98 -9.50 12.35
N PRO A 75 -18.69 -9.94 11.30
CA PRO A 75 -19.30 -11.27 11.33
C PRO A 75 -18.19 -12.29 11.60
N ALA A 76 -18.44 -13.23 12.51
CA ALA A 76 -17.49 -14.31 12.76
C ALA A 76 -17.08 -14.91 11.41
N PRO A 77 -15.77 -15.11 11.14
CA PRO A 77 -15.36 -15.74 9.91
C PRO A 77 -16.10 -17.07 9.82
N GLY A 78 -16.96 -17.21 8.81
CA GLY A 78 -17.66 -18.46 8.56
C GLY A 78 -16.63 -19.57 8.38
N PRO A 79 -16.97 -20.82 8.71
CA PRO A 79 -16.07 -21.94 8.46
C PRO A 79 -15.61 -21.89 7.00
N VAL A 80 -14.31 -21.75 6.79
CA VAL A 80 -13.73 -21.80 5.45
C VAL A 80 -14.07 -23.19 4.92
N PRO A 81 -14.90 -23.33 3.88
CA PRO A 81 -15.12 -24.65 3.30
C PRO A 81 -13.76 -25.12 2.81
N HIS A 82 -13.29 -26.26 3.33
CA HIS A 82 -12.14 -26.96 2.76
C HIS A 82 -12.51 -27.34 1.33
N ARG A 83 -12.26 -26.42 0.39
CA ARG A 83 -12.39 -26.68 -1.03
C ARG A 83 -11.25 -27.61 -1.38
N ALA A 84 -11.57 -28.87 -1.64
CA ALA A 84 -10.60 -29.82 -2.17
C ALA A 84 -9.89 -29.17 -3.36
N LEU A 85 -8.56 -29.24 -3.38
CA LEU A 85 -7.78 -28.82 -4.53
C LEU A 85 -8.30 -29.58 -5.76
N PRO A 86 -8.47 -28.91 -6.90
CA PRO A 86 -8.91 -29.59 -8.11
C PRO A 86 -7.89 -30.68 -8.46
N GLU A 87 -8.33 -31.94 -8.55
CA GLU A 87 -7.49 -33.08 -8.95
C GLU A 87 -6.90 -32.91 -10.36
N LYS A 88 -7.53 -32.05 -11.17
CA LYS A 88 -7.04 -31.69 -12.50
C LYS A 88 -6.34 -30.33 -12.42
N PRO A 89 -5.11 -30.22 -12.94
CA PRO A 89 -4.44 -28.93 -13.02
C PRO A 89 -5.28 -27.94 -13.81
N ILE A 90 -5.33 -26.69 -13.34
CA ILE A 90 -5.98 -25.59 -14.04
C ILE A 90 -5.29 -25.46 -15.41
N ARG A 91 -6.05 -25.59 -16.50
CA ARG A 91 -5.52 -25.45 -17.86
C ARG A 91 -4.77 -24.12 -17.97
N GLY A 92 -3.47 -24.20 -18.29
CA GLY A 92 -2.59 -23.04 -18.47
C GLY A 92 -1.43 -22.94 -17.47
N TRP A 93 -1.38 -23.77 -16.41
CA TRP A 93 -0.28 -23.75 -15.43
C TRP A 93 0.91 -24.65 -15.79
N ALA A 94 0.80 -25.48 -16.83
CA ALA A 94 1.82 -26.47 -17.19
C ALA A 94 3.06 -25.91 -17.92
N SER A 95 3.28 -24.60 -17.95
CA SER A 95 4.38 -23.98 -18.70
C SER A 95 5.44 -23.28 -17.83
N ALA A 96 5.46 -23.55 -16.53
CA ALA A 96 6.43 -22.95 -15.61
C ALA A 96 7.19 -24.01 -14.77
N ALA A 97 7.60 -25.11 -15.40
CA ALA A 97 8.55 -26.08 -14.84
C ALA A 97 9.70 -26.32 -15.82
#